data_AF-A0A6V6Y5V3-F1
#
_entry.id   AF-A0A6V6Y5V3-F1
#
_cell.length_a   1.000
_cell.length_b   1.000
_cell.length_c   1.000
_cell.angle_alpha   90.00
_cell.angle_beta   90.00
_cell.angle_gamma   90.00
#
_symmetry.space_group_name_H-M   'P 1'
#
loop_
_entity.id
_entity.type
_entity.pdbx_description
1 polymer ?
#
loop_
_entity_poly.entity_id
_entity_poly.type
_entity_poly.pdbx_seq_one_letter_code
_entity_poly.pdbx_strand_id
1 'polypeptide(L)'
;MAGNFDFLLSQSDYGDFAQAAVDAERSMLISTINCAAATRRALELAVKWVYKVDRNLSLPYRDNLSSLTRHGDFLNIIDEDLEPLIVYIIKLGNLATHTGKSIDKTKAMVALRNLFAFIQWIDYCYGYDYEERGFDESLVPSPHDLATTLSGKEAEAVKAAAQVEDVPLEEQRNATDEGRGFKGSHDPSAGVFGSPRVFCGSTFRSYHPQGAYRRRFGSRRLGDREKCRGGSGSFRHAQ
;
A
#
# COMPACT_ATOMS: atom_id res chain seq x y z
N MET A 1 0.53 -21.91 -3.24
CA MET A 1 1.43 -21.38 -2.20
C MET A 1 0.66 -20.30 -1.46
N ALA A 2 0.60 -20.35 -0.13
CA ALA A 2 0.00 -19.29 0.65
C ALA A 2 1.02 -18.16 0.82
N GLY A 3 0.65 -16.94 0.43
CA GLY A 3 1.44 -15.72 0.61
C GLY A 3 1.29 -15.13 2.02
N ASN A 4 2.11 -14.13 2.38
CA ASN A 4 2.07 -13.53 3.73
C ASN A 4 0.72 -12.85 4.02
N PHE A 5 0.01 -12.37 2.99
CA PHE A 5 -1.25 -11.63 3.13
C PHE A 5 -2.51 -12.46 2.87
N ASP A 6 -2.37 -13.74 2.50
CA ASP A 6 -3.51 -14.56 2.09
C ASP A 6 -4.50 -14.82 3.23
N PHE A 7 -4.06 -14.77 4.50
CA PHE A 7 -4.93 -14.93 5.66
C PHE A 7 -6.04 -13.87 5.71
N LEU A 8 -5.78 -12.66 5.21
CA LEU A 8 -6.75 -11.56 5.17
C LEU A 8 -7.96 -11.88 4.28
N LEU A 9 -7.79 -12.73 3.26
CA LEU A 9 -8.87 -13.11 2.34
C LEU A 9 -9.94 -13.97 3.02
N SER A 10 -9.58 -14.65 4.12
CA SER A 10 -10.53 -15.45 4.90
C SER A 10 -11.38 -14.60 5.85
N GLN A 11 -10.98 -13.35 6.10
CA GLN A 11 -11.60 -12.47 7.09
C GLN A 11 -12.53 -11.46 6.38
N SER A 12 -13.85 -11.60 6.60
CA SER A 12 -14.85 -10.76 5.94
C SER A 12 -14.69 -9.26 6.21
N ASP A 13 -14.16 -8.91 7.38
CA ASP A 13 -14.02 -7.52 7.83
C ASP A 13 -12.94 -6.76 7.04
N TYR A 14 -11.98 -7.46 6.44
CA TYR A 14 -10.82 -6.85 5.76
C TYR A 14 -10.94 -6.75 4.24
N GLY A 15 -12.13 -7.04 3.68
CA GLY A 15 -12.37 -7.02 2.24
C GLY A 15 -12.00 -5.70 1.53
N ASP A 16 -12.03 -4.57 2.23
CA ASP A 16 -11.69 -3.25 1.68
C ASP A 16 -10.20 -3.12 1.27
N PHE A 17 -9.29 -3.86 1.90
CA PHE A 17 -7.84 -3.76 1.67
C PHE A 17 -7.11 -5.09 1.48
N ALA A 18 -7.73 -6.22 1.83
CA ALA A 18 -7.11 -7.55 1.75
C ALA A 18 -6.55 -7.86 0.35
N GLN A 19 -7.35 -7.64 -0.69
CA GLN A 19 -6.92 -7.88 -2.07
C GLN A 19 -5.73 -7.00 -2.45
N ALA A 20 -5.73 -5.72 -2.05
CA ALA A 20 -4.63 -4.80 -2.34
C ALA A 20 -3.32 -5.20 -1.66
N ALA A 21 -3.38 -5.78 -0.45
CA ALA A 21 -2.21 -6.28 0.25
C ALA A 21 -1.60 -7.50 -0.46
N VAL A 22 -2.46 -8.44 -0.89
CA VAL A 22 -2.05 -9.61 -1.68
C VAL A 22 -1.47 -9.18 -3.04
N ASP A 23 -2.10 -8.22 -3.71
CA ASP A 23 -1.62 -7.70 -4.98
C ASP A 23 -0.28 -6.97 -4.84
N ALA A 24 -0.03 -6.29 -3.70
CA ALA A 24 1.25 -5.67 -3.41
C ALA A 24 2.39 -6.68 -3.32
N GLU A 25 2.15 -7.82 -2.66
CA GLU A 25 3.12 -8.93 -2.59
C GLU A 25 3.38 -9.54 -3.98
N ARG A 26 2.31 -9.82 -4.74
CA ARG A 26 2.41 -10.38 -6.10
C ARG A 26 3.11 -9.45 -7.08
N SER A 27 2.98 -8.14 -6.89
CA SER A 27 3.61 -7.13 -7.75
C SER A 27 5.14 -7.18 -7.72
N MET A 28 5.74 -7.83 -6.71
CA MET A 28 7.18 -8.09 -6.64
C MET A 28 7.69 -8.95 -7.82
N LEU A 29 6.82 -9.77 -8.43
CA LEU A 29 7.13 -10.52 -9.65
C LEU A 29 7.25 -9.65 -10.91
N ILE A 30 6.49 -8.56 -10.95
CA ILE A 30 6.42 -7.67 -12.11
C ILE A 30 7.58 -6.69 -12.05
N SER A 31 7.63 -5.87 -10.99
CA SER A 31 8.73 -4.93 -10.76
C SER A 31 8.74 -4.42 -9.32
N THR A 32 9.91 -4.01 -8.83
CA THR A 32 10.06 -3.40 -7.50
C THR A 32 9.34 -2.05 -7.38
N ILE A 33 9.17 -1.35 -8.50
CA ILE A 33 8.42 -0.08 -8.59
C ILE A 33 6.93 -0.34 -8.37
N ASN A 34 6.37 -1.33 -9.06
CA ASN A 34 4.96 -1.70 -8.93
C ASN A 34 4.68 -2.22 -7.51
N CYS A 35 5.57 -3.04 -6.96
CA CYS A 35 5.50 -3.49 -5.57
C CYS A 35 5.43 -2.31 -4.59
N ALA A 36 6.33 -1.32 -4.71
CA ALA A 36 6.34 -0.15 -3.83
C ALA A 36 5.08 0.72 -3.98
N ALA A 37 4.60 0.91 -5.20
CA ALA A 37 3.37 1.67 -5.47
C ALA A 37 2.13 0.96 -4.92
N ALA A 38 2.01 -0.35 -5.16
CA ALA A 38 0.91 -1.18 -4.66
C ALA A 38 0.93 -1.26 -3.12
N THR A 39 2.10 -1.36 -2.50
CA THR A 39 2.24 -1.35 -1.02
C THR A 39 1.69 -0.05 -0.43
N ARG A 40 2.00 1.11 -1.03
CA ARG A 40 1.44 2.40 -0.61
C ARG A 40 -0.08 2.44 -0.79
N ARG A 41 -0.60 1.86 -1.87
CA ARG A 41 -2.04 1.79 -2.11
C ARG A 41 -2.75 0.92 -1.08
N ALA A 42 -2.18 -0.25 -0.76
CA ALA A 42 -2.70 -1.14 0.28
C ALA A 42 -2.71 -0.45 1.65
N LEU A 43 -1.63 0.25 2.01
CA LEU A 43 -1.57 1.07 3.22
C LEU A 43 -2.68 2.13 3.26
N GLU A 44 -2.94 2.81 2.15
CA GLU A 44 -4.00 3.82 2.10
C GLU A 44 -5.38 3.23 2.39
N LEU A 45 -5.70 2.08 1.77
CA LEU A 45 -6.96 1.40 1.98
C LEU A 45 -7.08 0.90 3.43
N ALA A 46 -6.01 0.35 4.00
CA ALA A 46 -5.97 -0.09 5.38
C ALA A 46 -6.16 1.08 6.36
N VAL A 47 -5.49 2.22 6.16
CA VAL A 47 -5.69 3.42 7.00
C VAL A 47 -7.13 3.92 6.88
N LYS A 48 -7.68 4.01 5.67
CA LYS A 48 -9.09 4.41 5.46
C LYS A 48 -10.07 3.44 6.15
N TRP A 49 -9.77 2.15 6.15
CA TRP A 49 -10.55 1.15 6.86
C TRP A 49 -10.51 1.39 8.38
N VAL A 50 -9.35 1.71 8.97
CA VAL A 50 -9.25 2.03 10.40
C VAL A 50 -10.13 3.24 10.75
N TYR A 51 -10.07 4.31 9.96
CA TYR A 51 -10.95 5.48 10.13
C TYR A 51 -12.45 5.17 9.94
N LYS A 52 -12.79 4.16 9.14
CA LYS A 52 -14.17 3.72 8.93
C LYS A 52 -14.70 2.91 10.13
N VAL A 53 -13.84 2.12 10.78
CA VAL A 53 -14.24 1.22 11.88
C VAL A 53 -14.13 1.90 13.24
N ASP A 54 -13.08 2.68 13.49
CA ASP A 54 -12.89 3.39 14.76
C ASP A 54 -13.55 4.77 14.74
N ARG A 55 -14.71 4.86 15.40
CA ARG A 55 -15.50 6.10 15.52
C ARG A 55 -14.86 7.15 16.44
N ASN A 56 -13.81 6.81 17.17
CA ASN A 56 -13.10 7.76 18.01
C ASN A 56 -12.12 8.64 17.22
N LEU A 57 -11.80 8.25 15.97
CA LEU A 57 -10.93 9.03 15.10
C LEU A 57 -11.72 10.15 14.44
N SER A 58 -11.28 11.40 14.64
CA SER A 58 -11.83 12.51 13.87
C SER A 58 -11.19 12.59 12.48
N LEU A 59 -12.02 12.85 11.47
CA LEU A 59 -11.57 12.98 10.09
C LEU A 59 -10.88 14.33 9.88
N PRO A 60 -9.66 14.36 9.30
CA PRO A 60 -9.05 15.61 8.88
C PRO A 60 -9.80 16.24 7.70
N TYR A 61 -9.56 17.54 7.47
CA TYR A 61 -10.19 18.29 6.36
C TYR A 61 -9.92 17.69 4.96
N ARG A 62 -8.78 16.99 4.77
CA ARG A 62 -8.45 16.30 3.52
C ARG A 62 -8.31 14.79 3.77
N ASP A 63 -8.86 13.99 2.88
CA ASP A 63 -8.93 12.53 2.94
C ASP A 63 -7.75 11.81 2.23
N ASN A 64 -6.64 12.52 1.99
CA ASN A 64 -5.45 11.93 1.40
C ASN A 64 -4.59 11.23 2.48
N LEU A 65 -3.85 10.19 2.06
CA LEU A 65 -3.02 9.36 2.95
C LEU A 65 -2.10 10.16 3.87
N SER A 66 -1.48 11.22 3.35
CA SER A 66 -0.57 12.09 4.10
C SER A 66 -1.27 12.88 5.21
N SER A 67 -2.54 13.24 5.02
CA SER A 67 -3.33 13.99 6.00
C SER A 67 -3.85 13.06 7.09
N LEU A 68 -4.28 11.85 6.71
CA LEU A 68 -4.75 10.81 7.65
C LEU A 68 -3.60 10.34 8.56
N THR A 69 -2.46 9.97 7.99
CA THR A 69 -1.35 9.35 8.77
C THR A 69 -0.61 10.32 9.69
N ARG A 70 -0.75 11.64 9.48
CA ARG A 70 -0.16 12.67 10.37
C ARG A 70 -1.17 13.28 11.34
N HIS A 71 -2.41 12.80 11.33
CA HIS A 71 -3.43 13.33 12.20
C HIS A 71 -3.15 12.93 13.66
N GLY A 72 -3.34 13.86 14.60
CA GLY A 72 -3.04 13.62 16.03
C GLY A 72 -3.77 12.42 16.60
N ASP A 73 -5.07 12.28 16.30
CA ASP A 73 -5.87 11.14 16.79
C ASP A 73 -5.35 9.79 16.29
N PHE A 74 -4.86 9.74 15.05
CA PHE A 74 -4.30 8.51 14.48
C PHE A 74 -2.95 8.18 15.13
N LEU A 75 -2.08 9.17 15.28
CA LEU A 75 -0.79 9.01 15.95
C LEU A 75 -0.94 8.59 17.43
N ASN A 76 -2.04 8.99 18.08
CA ASN A 76 -2.31 8.63 19.47
C ASN A 76 -2.71 7.16 19.66
N ILE A 77 -3.27 6.52 18.63
CA ILE A 77 -3.74 5.11 18.71
C ILE A 77 -2.71 4.10 18.18
N ILE A 78 -1.83 4.49 17.26
CA ILE A 78 -0.80 3.60 16.75
C ILE A 78 0.34 3.47 17.76
N ASP A 79 1.05 2.35 17.71
CA ASP A 79 2.28 2.19 18.47
C ASP A 79 3.39 3.11 17.91
N GLU A 80 4.23 3.65 18.79
CA GLU A 80 5.30 4.60 18.43
C GLU A 80 6.28 4.03 17.39
N ASP A 81 6.47 2.71 17.39
CA ASP A 81 7.33 2.00 16.43
C ASP A 81 6.71 1.86 15.04
N LEU A 82 5.38 2.01 14.88
CA LEU A 82 4.69 1.88 13.59
C LEU A 82 4.75 3.16 12.76
N GLU A 83 4.73 4.33 13.39
CA GLU A 83 4.79 5.62 12.69
C GLU A 83 5.94 5.69 11.67
N PRO A 84 7.22 5.41 12.03
CA PRO A 84 8.31 5.42 11.06
C PRO A 84 8.15 4.41 9.93
N LEU A 85 7.50 3.27 10.16
CA LEU A 85 7.24 2.25 9.13
C LEU A 85 6.24 2.75 8.09
N ILE A 86 5.15 3.38 8.54
CA ILE A 86 4.13 4.01 7.70
C ILE A 86 4.77 5.13 6.85
N VAL A 87 5.58 5.98 7.49
CA VAL A 87 6.30 7.07 6.80
C VAL A 87 7.25 6.52 5.73
N TYR A 88 7.92 5.40 6.00
CA TYR A 88 8.78 4.74 5.02
C TYR A 88 8.00 4.30 3.77
N ILE A 89 6.87 3.61 3.96
CA ILE A 89 6.02 3.15 2.85
C ILE A 89 5.55 4.34 1.99
N ILE A 90 5.09 5.42 2.62
CA ILE A 90 4.64 6.63 1.91
C ILE A 90 5.77 7.22 1.08
N LYS A 91 6.97 7.37 1.67
CA LYS A 91 8.14 7.93 0.98
C LYS A 91 8.57 7.07 -0.21
N LEU A 92 8.66 5.76 -0.03
CA LEU A 92 9.07 4.85 -1.10
C LEU A 92 8.02 4.76 -2.21
N GLY A 93 6.74 4.69 -1.87
CA GLY A 93 5.65 4.67 -2.84
C GLY A 93 5.56 5.98 -3.65
N ASN A 94 5.80 7.13 -3.02
CA ASN A 94 5.88 8.42 -3.76
C ASN A 94 7.08 8.45 -4.72
N LEU A 95 8.21 7.88 -4.31
CA LEU A 95 9.40 7.76 -5.16
C LEU A 95 9.09 6.92 -6.40
N ALA A 96 8.39 5.79 -6.21
CA ALA A 96 7.97 4.87 -7.26
C ALA A 96 7.04 5.55 -8.28
N THR A 97 6.05 6.33 -7.83
CA THR A 97 5.03 6.90 -8.72
C THR A 97 5.46 8.16 -9.45
N HIS A 98 6.39 8.94 -8.91
CA HIS A 98 6.69 10.29 -9.44
C HIS A 98 8.08 10.45 -10.03
N THR A 99 9.04 9.60 -9.69
CA THR A 99 10.45 9.90 -9.99
C THR A 99 11.04 8.98 -11.06
N GLY A 100 10.33 7.93 -11.48
CA GLY A 100 10.83 6.94 -12.45
C GLY A 100 12.17 6.30 -12.04
N LYS A 101 12.57 6.44 -10.77
CA LYS A 101 13.85 5.97 -10.26
C LYS A 101 13.77 4.47 -9.99
N SER A 102 14.85 3.77 -10.31
CA SER A 102 14.98 2.36 -9.95
C SER A 102 14.92 2.20 -8.42
N ILE A 103 14.12 1.23 -7.98
CA ILE A 103 13.97 0.86 -6.57
C ILE A 103 14.67 -0.47 -6.38
N ASP A 104 15.57 -0.51 -5.39
CA ASP A 104 16.25 -1.75 -5.03
C ASP A 104 15.28 -2.77 -4.42
N LYS A 105 15.49 -4.06 -4.70
CA LYS A 105 14.62 -5.14 -4.21
C LYS A 105 14.55 -5.16 -2.69
N THR A 106 15.66 -4.88 -2.01
CA THR A 106 15.72 -4.79 -0.54
C THR A 106 14.78 -3.71 -0.01
N LYS A 107 14.69 -2.56 -0.67
CA LYS A 107 13.80 -1.46 -0.25
C LYS A 107 12.33 -1.81 -0.44
N ALA A 108 12.00 -2.45 -1.56
CA ALA A 108 10.64 -2.94 -1.80
C ALA A 108 10.24 -4.01 -0.77
N MET A 109 11.15 -4.93 -0.44
CA MET A 109 10.93 -5.95 0.59
C MET A 109 10.68 -5.33 1.98
N VAL A 110 11.48 -4.33 2.36
CA VAL A 110 11.28 -3.59 3.61
C VAL A 110 9.90 -2.91 3.63
N ALA A 111 9.43 -2.36 2.51
CA ALA A 111 8.10 -1.76 2.43
C ALA A 111 6.98 -2.79 2.64
N LEU A 112 7.08 -3.99 2.03
CA LEU A 112 6.12 -5.08 2.26
C LEU A 112 6.11 -5.53 3.72
N ARG A 113 7.29 -5.74 4.30
CA ARG A 113 7.43 -6.12 5.72
C ARG A 113 6.81 -5.07 6.65
N ASN A 114 7.01 -3.79 6.34
CA ASN A 114 6.42 -2.67 7.09
C ASN A 114 4.90 -2.64 6.94
N LEU A 115 4.36 -2.95 5.76
CA LEU A 115 2.92 -3.07 5.54
C LEU A 115 2.35 -4.23 6.37
N PHE A 116 3.03 -5.37 6.37
CA PHE A 116 2.64 -6.53 7.18
C PHE A 116 2.62 -6.20 8.67
N ALA A 117 3.64 -5.50 9.18
CA ALA A 117 3.68 -5.02 10.55
C ALA A 117 2.46 -4.14 10.90
N PHE A 118 2.09 -3.21 10.01
CA PHE A 118 0.90 -2.38 10.20
C PHE A 118 -0.40 -3.19 10.17
N ILE A 119 -0.50 -4.20 9.30
CA ILE A 119 -1.67 -5.08 9.22
C ILE A 119 -1.78 -5.98 10.46
N GLN A 120 -0.66 -6.49 10.99
CA GLN A 120 -0.65 -7.24 12.26
C GLN A 120 -1.16 -6.38 13.42
N TRP A 121 -0.83 -5.08 13.44
CA TRP A 121 -1.39 -4.15 14.42
C TRP A 121 -2.90 -3.96 14.23
N ILE A 122 -3.39 -3.87 12.99
CA ILE A 122 -4.84 -3.84 12.71
C ILE A 122 -5.53 -5.11 13.21
N ASP A 123 -5.01 -6.29 12.86
CA ASP A 123 -5.59 -7.58 13.28
C ASP A 123 -5.54 -7.73 14.80
N TYR A 124 -4.47 -7.26 15.45
CA TYR A 124 -4.37 -7.26 16.91
C TYR A 124 -5.39 -6.35 17.61
N CYS A 125 -5.64 -5.15 17.07
CA CYS A 125 -6.55 -4.17 17.68
C CYS A 125 -8.03 -4.43 17.36
N TYR A 126 -8.32 -4.92 16.16
CA TYR A 126 -9.69 -4.99 15.64
C TYR A 126 -10.13 -6.40 15.19
N GLY A 127 -9.20 -7.35 15.09
CA GLY A 127 -9.50 -8.74 14.76
C GLY A 127 -10.20 -9.47 15.90
N TYR A 128 -11.10 -10.38 15.55
CA TYR A 128 -11.83 -11.20 16.51
C TYR A 128 -10.96 -12.37 17.03
N ASP A 129 -10.27 -13.06 16.13
CA ASP A 129 -9.42 -14.22 16.39
C ASP A 129 -7.98 -13.92 15.95
N TYR A 130 -7.33 -12.96 16.62
CA TYR A 130 -5.95 -12.60 16.31
C TYR A 130 -5.01 -13.77 16.57
N GLU A 131 -4.16 -14.07 15.59
CA GLU A 131 -3.01 -14.95 15.74
C GLU A 131 -1.74 -14.18 15.40
N GLU A 132 -0.70 -14.37 16.20
CA GLU A 132 0.59 -13.76 15.94
C GLU A 132 1.25 -14.44 14.74
N ARG A 133 1.53 -13.65 13.69
CA ARG A 133 2.14 -14.09 12.44
C ARG A 133 3.41 -13.29 12.18
N GLY A 134 4.41 -13.95 11.61
CA GLY A 134 5.66 -13.35 11.17
C GLY A 134 5.65 -13.11 9.67
N PHE A 135 6.40 -12.10 9.22
CA PHE A 135 6.66 -11.90 7.80
C PHE A 135 7.81 -12.81 7.35
N ASP A 136 7.54 -13.66 6.37
CA ASP A 136 8.53 -14.55 5.76
C ASP A 136 8.88 -14.07 4.34
N GLU A 137 10.12 -13.62 4.19
CA GLU A 137 10.65 -13.14 2.91
C GLU A 137 10.72 -14.25 1.85
N SER A 138 10.76 -15.54 2.24
CA SER A 138 10.81 -16.67 1.31
C SER A 138 9.47 -16.98 0.65
N LEU A 139 8.36 -16.52 1.25
CA LEU A 139 7.03 -16.65 0.67
C LEU A 139 6.75 -15.57 -0.39
N VAL A 140 7.54 -14.49 -0.40
CA VAL A 140 7.37 -13.42 -1.37
C VAL A 140 7.85 -13.92 -2.73
N PRO A 141 6.98 -13.91 -3.75
CA PRO A 141 7.30 -14.52 -5.03
C PRO A 141 8.44 -13.77 -5.72
N SER A 142 9.47 -14.52 -6.10
CA SER A 142 10.66 -14.01 -6.79
C SER A 142 10.70 -14.60 -8.22
N PRO A 143 11.10 -13.81 -9.24
CA PRO A 143 11.25 -14.32 -10.61
C PRO A 143 12.20 -15.52 -10.72
N HIS A 144 13.19 -15.60 -9.83
CA HIS A 144 14.15 -16.70 -9.75
C HIS A 144 13.50 -18.01 -9.26
N ASP A 145 12.53 -17.92 -8.34
CA ASP A 145 11.88 -19.08 -7.74
C ASP A 145 10.80 -19.66 -8.67
N LEU A 146 10.16 -18.82 -9.49
CA LEU A 146 9.31 -19.27 -10.59
C LEU A 146 10.09 -20.07 -11.64
N ALA A 147 11.32 -19.66 -11.96
CA ALA A 147 12.17 -20.37 -12.92
C ALA A 147 12.61 -21.77 -12.42
N THR A 148 12.70 -21.94 -11.10
CA THR A 148 13.11 -23.21 -10.46
C THR A 148 11.92 -24.16 -10.24
N THR A 149 10.70 -23.64 -10.13
CA THR A 149 9.48 -24.42 -9.88
C THR A 149 8.74 -24.84 -11.15
N LEU A 150 8.94 -24.12 -12.27
CA LEU A 150 8.26 -24.37 -13.54
C LEU A 150 9.12 -25.19 -14.50
N SER A 151 9.24 -26.49 -14.24
CA SER A 151 9.36 -27.45 -15.34
C SER A 151 8.01 -27.51 -16.06
N GLY A 152 7.90 -26.81 -17.20
CA GLY A 152 6.80 -27.00 -18.15
C GLY A 152 5.86 -25.80 -18.33
N LYS A 153 6.17 -24.97 -19.33
CA LYS A 153 5.25 -24.23 -20.21
C LYS A 153 4.49 -22.97 -19.75
N GLU A 154 4.50 -22.55 -18.49
CA GLU A 154 3.76 -21.33 -18.07
C GLU A 154 4.64 -20.13 -17.65
N ALA A 155 5.97 -20.25 -17.73
CA ALA A 155 6.90 -19.16 -17.39
C ALA A 155 7.00 -18.07 -18.46
N GLU A 156 6.60 -18.34 -19.71
CA GLU A 156 6.70 -17.38 -20.81
C GLU A 156 5.54 -16.39 -20.86
N ALA A 157 4.32 -16.81 -20.48
CA ALA A 157 3.14 -15.94 -20.50
C ALA A 157 3.24 -14.79 -19.48
N VAL A 158 3.85 -15.04 -18.30
CA VAL A 158 4.02 -14.03 -17.25
C VAL A 158 5.18 -13.07 -17.58
N LYS A 159 6.22 -13.54 -18.28
CA LYS A 159 7.32 -12.67 -18.74
C LYS A 159 6.94 -11.81 -19.95
N ALA A 160 6.07 -12.30 -20.83
CA ALA A 160 5.57 -11.55 -21.98
C ALA A 160 4.63 -10.39 -21.58
N ALA A 161 3.87 -10.53 -20.48
CA ALA A 161 3.06 -9.42 -19.94
C ALA A 161 3.89 -8.36 -19.17
N ALA A 162 5.13 -8.67 -18.79
CA ALA A 162 6.04 -7.75 -18.10
C ALA A 162 6.97 -6.98 -19.06
N GLN A 163 6.92 -7.25 -20.38
CA GLN A 163 7.60 -6.48 -21.41
C GLN A 163 6.62 -5.59 -22.18
N VAL A 164 6.03 -4.63 -21.47
CA VAL A 164 5.64 -3.37 -22.10
C VAL A 164 6.55 -2.33 -21.48
N GLU A 165 7.72 -2.15 -22.08
CA GLU A 165 8.52 -0.96 -21.83
C GLU A 165 7.68 0.23 -22.32
N ASP A 166 7.34 1.13 -21.40
CA ASP A 166 6.70 2.40 -21.74
C ASP A 166 7.58 3.14 -22.73
N VAL A 167 7.09 3.28 -23.97
CA VAL A 167 7.69 4.18 -24.95
C VAL A 167 7.73 5.58 -24.32
N PRO A 168 8.90 6.25 -24.25
CA PRO A 168 8.99 7.58 -23.65
C PRO A 168 8.02 8.56 -24.31
N LEU A 169 7.31 9.34 -23.49
CA LEU A 169 6.31 10.35 -23.88
C LEU A 169 6.79 11.40 -24.91
N GLU A 170 8.10 11.49 -25.19
CA GLU A 170 8.66 12.36 -26.22
C GLU A 170 8.33 11.88 -27.64
N GLU A 171 8.23 10.56 -27.86
CA GLU A 171 7.99 10.00 -29.20
C GLU A 171 6.49 10.01 -29.58
N GLN A 172 5.60 10.01 -28.59
CA GLN A 172 4.16 10.20 -28.82
C GLN A 172 3.78 11.65 -29.19
N ARG A 173 4.63 12.63 -28.84
CA ARG A 173 4.33 14.05 -29.08
C ARG A 173 4.64 14.50 -30.50
N ASN A 174 5.67 13.94 -31.14
CA ASN A 174 6.05 14.33 -32.49
C ASN A 174 5.13 13.74 -33.58
N ALA A 175 4.44 12.62 -33.32
CA ALA A 175 3.48 12.03 -34.26
C ALA A 175 2.13 12.78 -34.32
N THR A 176 1.81 13.63 -33.33
CA THR A 176 0.53 14.35 -33.28
C THR A 176 0.64 15.76 -33.88
N ASP A 177 1.84 16.31 -34.03
CA ASP A 177 2.07 17.69 -34.47
C ASP A 177 2.20 17.85 -36.00
N GLU A 178 2.42 16.77 -36.75
CA GLU A 178 2.43 16.84 -38.24
C GLU A 178 1.03 16.88 -38.89
N GLY A 179 -0.04 16.81 -38.08
CA GLY A 179 -1.43 16.72 -38.56
C GLY A 179 -2.32 17.94 -38.32
N ARG A 180 -1.85 18.99 -37.61
CA ARG A 180 -2.65 20.21 -37.37
C ARG A 180 -1.95 21.48 -37.83
N GLY A 181 -2.00 21.70 -39.14
CA GLY A 181 -1.95 23.05 -39.67
C GLY A 181 -3.19 23.84 -39.23
N PHE A 182 -3.02 24.82 -38.36
CA PHE A 182 -3.94 25.96 -38.28
C PHE A 182 -3.14 27.25 -38.02
N LYS A 183 -3.22 28.18 -38.97
CA LYS A 183 -2.65 29.54 -38.91
C LYS A 183 -3.28 30.31 -37.75
N GLY A 184 -2.44 30.95 -36.93
CA GLY A 184 -2.82 31.96 -35.96
C GLY A 184 -1.60 32.77 -35.52
N SER A 185 -1.67 34.08 -35.76
CA SER A 185 -0.61 35.09 -35.68
C SER A 185 -0.39 35.71 -34.29
N HIS A 186 0.88 36.04 -33.98
CA HIS A 186 1.44 37.03 -32.99
C HIS A 186 0.98 36.93 -31.52
N ASP A 187 1.81 37.15 -30.49
CA ASP A 187 2.78 38.24 -30.25
C ASP A 187 3.84 37.83 -29.16
N PRO A 188 5.10 38.32 -29.19
CA PRO A 188 6.17 37.89 -28.31
C PRO A 188 6.44 38.87 -27.15
N SER A 189 6.12 38.49 -25.90
CA SER A 189 6.70 39.13 -24.72
C SER A 189 6.47 38.33 -23.42
N ALA A 190 7.58 37.83 -22.85
CA ALA A 190 7.84 37.31 -21.49
C ALA A 190 8.55 35.96 -21.60
N GLY A 191 9.72 35.69 -21.03
CA GLY A 191 10.44 36.28 -19.90
C GLY A 191 11.21 35.12 -19.27
N VAL A 192 12.52 35.07 -19.52
CA VAL A 192 13.44 33.98 -19.12
C VAL A 192 13.63 34.01 -17.60
N PHE A 193 13.41 32.89 -16.91
CA PHE A 193 13.84 32.71 -15.50
C PHE A 193 14.51 31.35 -15.29
N GLY A 194 15.63 31.41 -14.57
CA GLY A 194 16.70 30.43 -14.48
C GLY A 194 16.49 29.21 -13.55
N SER A 195 17.38 28.25 -13.76
CA SER A 195 17.76 27.12 -12.88
C SER A 195 18.49 27.62 -11.59
N PRO A 196 18.91 26.80 -10.58
CA PRO A 196 19.10 25.32 -10.56
C PRO A 196 18.75 24.56 -9.23
N ARG A 197 18.93 23.23 -9.32
CA ARG A 197 19.00 22.18 -8.27
C ARG A 197 20.00 22.46 -7.12
N VAL A 198 19.77 21.92 -5.90
CA VAL A 198 20.74 21.15 -5.05
C VAL A 198 19.95 20.37 -3.94
N PHE A 199 19.91 19.02 -3.94
CA PHE A 199 20.67 18.07 -3.10
C PHE A 199 20.58 18.27 -1.57
N CYS A 200 19.95 17.32 -0.86
CA CYS A 200 20.17 17.14 0.58
C CYS A 200 20.43 15.66 0.86
N GLY A 201 21.58 15.42 1.48
CA GLY A 201 22.20 14.13 1.70
C GLY A 201 21.59 13.34 2.86
N SER A 202 21.79 12.05 2.73
CA SER A 202 21.63 10.95 3.67
C SER A 202 22.31 11.15 5.03
N THR A 203 21.67 10.64 6.09
CA THR A 203 22.36 9.73 7.02
C THR A 203 21.35 8.78 7.66
N PHE A 204 21.72 7.51 7.59
CA PHE A 204 20.96 6.31 7.89
C PHE A 204 21.43 5.82 9.28
N ARG A 205 20.51 5.48 10.18
CA ARG A 205 20.86 4.70 11.37
C ARG A 205 19.77 3.70 11.74
N SER A 206 20.10 2.46 11.38
CA SER A 206 19.88 1.17 12.03
C SER A 206 18.58 0.93 12.80
N TYR A 207 17.75 0.06 12.23
CA TYR A 207 16.56 -0.57 12.81
C TYR A 207 16.93 -1.92 13.42
N HIS A 208 16.43 -2.22 14.62
CA HIS A 208 16.50 -3.53 15.30
C HIS A 208 15.10 -4.19 15.26
N PRO A 209 14.97 -5.52 15.18
CA PRO A 209 13.74 -6.19 14.75
C PRO A 209 12.80 -6.59 15.90
N GLN A 210 11.50 -6.59 15.55
CA GLN A 210 10.41 -7.50 15.94
C GLN A 210 10.35 -7.93 17.41
N GLY A 211 9.40 -7.38 18.19
CA GLY A 211 9.02 -7.96 19.48
C GLY A 211 8.25 -7.10 20.47
N ALA A 212 7.45 -6.10 20.07
CA ALA A 212 6.87 -5.18 21.05
C ALA A 212 5.46 -4.61 20.74
N TYR A 213 4.50 -5.39 20.25
CA TYR A 213 3.08 -4.93 20.17
C TYR A 213 2.33 -4.97 21.53
N ARG A 214 3.05 -4.99 22.64
CA ARG A 214 2.50 -5.04 24.01
C ARG A 214 2.75 -3.73 24.74
N ARG A 215 2.15 -2.60 24.35
CA ARG A 215 2.21 -1.41 25.24
C ARG A 215 1.20 -0.27 24.98
N ARG A 216 -0.09 -0.51 24.72
CA ARG A 216 -1.11 0.56 24.94
C ARG A 216 -2.58 0.18 25.12
N PHE A 217 -3.02 -1.00 24.67
CA PHE A 217 -4.46 -1.36 24.67
C PHE A 217 -4.95 -2.17 25.89
N GLY A 218 -4.31 -2.05 27.04
CA GLY A 218 -4.79 -2.65 28.29
C GLY A 218 -5.94 -1.87 28.93
N SER A 219 -7.10 -1.72 28.25
CA SER A 219 -8.42 -1.42 28.89
C SER A 219 -9.61 -1.22 27.94
N ARG A 220 -9.42 -1.14 26.61
CA ARG A 220 -10.55 -1.04 25.66
C ARG A 220 -10.83 -2.38 25.00
N ARG A 221 -11.38 -3.32 25.77
CA ARG A 221 -12.06 -4.49 25.19
C ARG A 221 -13.35 -3.98 24.56
N LEU A 222 -13.51 -4.22 23.26
CA LEU A 222 -14.69 -3.96 22.43
C LEU A 222 -16.00 -4.33 23.17
N GLY A 223 -16.59 -3.36 23.85
CA GLY A 223 -18.02 -3.34 24.15
C GLY A 223 -18.73 -2.66 22.99
N ASP A 224 -19.91 -3.17 22.61
CA ASP A 224 -20.82 -2.61 21.61
C ASP A 224 -20.60 -2.97 20.14
N ARG A 225 -20.50 -4.28 19.82
CA ARG A 225 -20.99 -4.84 18.54
C ARG A 225 -22.30 -5.63 18.71
N GLU A 226 -23.15 -5.26 19.66
CA GLU A 226 -24.51 -5.79 19.85
C GLU A 226 -25.58 -4.77 19.39
N LYS A 227 -25.72 -4.58 18.08
CA LYS A 227 -26.95 -4.11 17.40
C LYS A 227 -26.67 -3.91 15.92
N CYS A 228 -26.74 -5.00 15.16
CA CYS A 228 -27.03 -5.02 13.71
C CYS A 228 -27.03 -6.48 13.21
N ARG A 229 -27.76 -7.38 13.89
CA ARG A 229 -28.24 -8.61 13.26
C ARG A 229 -29.77 -8.54 13.27
N GLY A 230 -30.32 -8.62 12.07
CA GLY A 230 -31.71 -8.35 11.76
C GLY A 230 -32.68 -9.15 12.61
N GLY A 231 -33.75 -8.49 13.01
CA GLY A 231 -34.94 -9.16 13.50
C GLY A 231 -35.48 -10.08 12.42
N SER A 232 -35.24 -11.38 12.58
CA SER A 232 -36.04 -12.45 11.99
C SER A 232 -37.44 -12.37 12.61
N GLY A 233 -38.34 -11.68 11.92
CA GLY A 233 -39.78 -11.73 12.19
C GLY A 233 -40.28 -13.15 11.93
N SER A 234 -40.30 -13.97 12.98
CA SER A 234 -40.91 -15.29 12.96
C SER A 234 -42.44 -15.13 12.95
N PHE A 235 -43.02 -15.61 11.85
CA PHE A 235 -44.42 -16.00 11.69
C PHE A 235 -45.02 -16.57 12.97
N ARG A 236 -46.16 -16.02 13.42
CA ARG A 236 -47.10 -16.76 14.26
C ARG A 236 -48.46 -16.81 13.58
N HIS A 237 -48.85 -18.02 13.22
CA HIS A 237 -50.19 -18.39 12.80
C HIS A 237 -50.91 -19.05 13.99
N ALA A 238 -52.17 -18.63 14.19
CA ALA A 238 -53.33 -19.38 14.68
C ALA A 238 -53.22 -20.22 15.97
N GLN A 239 -54.01 -19.82 16.97
CA GLN A 239 -55.17 -20.61 17.42
C GLN A 239 -56.38 -19.68 17.49
#